data_AF-A0A9E5IS06-F1
#
_entry.id   AF-A0A9E5IS06-F1
#
_cell.length_a   1.000
_cell.length_b   1.000
_cell.length_c   1.000
_cell.angle_alpha   90.00
_cell.angle_beta   90.00
_cell.angle_gamma   90.00
#
_symmetry.space_group_name_H-M   'P 1'
#
loop_
_entity.id
_entity.type
_entity.pdbx_description
1 polymer ?
#
loop_
_entity_poly.entity_id
_entity_poly.type
_entity_poly.pdbx_seq_one_letter_code
_entity_poly.pdbx_strand_id
1 'polypeptide(L)'
;AIPRNRFTLSTALEQGSHIFLAAMKMTTSISMMRRYDGAKEYPVPYCHYGSGQPSTATSLGGVPLYSTYYPDCKVPSWKTFDVGYMYNGIKNLQLGLNISNVFDKPAPYYPGSNTSTTVQQGYSSGLYTNTGRYSRLTAKYIFN
;
A
#
# COMPACT_ATOMS: atom_id res chain seq x y z
N ALA A 1 -18.36 -7.06 0.76
CA ALA A 1 -17.00 -6.50 0.96
C ALA A 1 -16.82 -5.31 0.04
N ILE A 2 -16.23 -4.20 0.51
CA ILE A 2 -15.93 -3.04 -0.35
C ILE A 2 -14.70 -3.39 -1.20
N PRO A 3 -14.75 -3.31 -2.54
CA PRO A 3 -13.63 -3.69 -3.40
C PRO A 3 -12.42 -2.81 -3.12
N ARG A 4 -11.26 -3.45 -2.97
CA ARG A 4 -9.96 -2.81 -2.76
C ARG A 4 -9.19 -2.91 -4.06
N ASN A 5 -8.98 -1.80 -4.74
CA ASN A 5 -8.28 -1.82 -6.02
C ASN A 5 -6.81 -1.49 -5.80
N ARG A 6 -5.94 -2.33 -6.38
CA ARG A 6 -4.50 -2.11 -6.43
C ARG A 6 -4.06 -2.06 -7.88
N PHE A 7 -3.41 -0.97 -8.25
CA PHE A 7 -2.89 -0.73 -9.58
C PHE A 7 -1.38 -0.66 -9.55
N THR A 8 -0.75 -1.24 -10.56
CA THR A 8 0.67 -1.06 -10.83
C THR A 8 0.78 -0.62 -12.28
N LEU A 9 1.36 0.54 -12.51
CA LEU A 9 1.71 1.03 -13.83
C LEU A 9 3.23 1.06 -13.92
N SER A 10 3.81 0.39 -14.90
CA SER A 10 5.26 0.36 -15.12
C SER A 10 5.60 0.71 -16.55
N THR A 11 6.72 1.40 -16.73
CA THR A 11 7.32 1.72 -18.01
C THR A 11 8.78 1.29 -18.03
N ALA A 12 9.24 0.86 -19.19
CA ALA A 12 10.63 0.56 -19.47
C ALA A 12 11.04 1.33 -20.72
N LEU A 13 12.10 2.13 -20.61
CA LEU A 13 12.69 2.89 -21.69
C LEU A 13 14.06 2.28 -21.98
N GLU A 14 14.23 1.76 -23.19
CA GLU A 14 15.45 1.09 -23.61
C GLU A 14 16.12 1.90 -24.72
N GLN A 15 17.41 2.19 -24.54
CA GLN A 15 18.23 2.83 -25.56
C GLN A 15 19.63 2.23 -25.54
N GLY A 16 19.95 1.42 -26.55
CA GLY A 16 21.23 0.74 -26.66
C GLY A 16 21.51 -0.14 -25.43
N SER A 17 22.58 0.17 -24.71
CA SER A 17 22.99 -0.54 -23.49
C SER A 17 22.32 -0.04 -22.22
N HIS A 18 21.43 0.94 -22.31
CA HIS A 18 20.76 1.59 -21.18
C HIS A 18 19.30 1.18 -21.09
N ILE A 19 18.86 0.82 -19.90
CA ILE A 19 17.46 0.49 -19.61
C ILE A 19 17.04 1.31 -18.39
N PHE A 20 16.08 2.20 -18.56
CA PHE A 20 15.45 2.94 -17.46
C PHE A 20 14.08 2.33 -17.15
N LEU A 21 13.83 2.06 -15.89
CA LEU A 21 12.59 1.50 -15.38
C LEU A 21 11.92 2.53 -14.46
N ALA A 22 10.62 2.71 -14.60
CA ALA A 22 9.83 3.45 -13.63
C ALA A 22 8.51 2.74 -13.39
N ALA A 23 8.06 2.70 -12.13
CA ALA A 23 6.79 2.12 -11.76
C ALA A 23 6.07 2.98 -10.72
N MET A 24 4.77 3.16 -10.91
CA MET A 24 3.85 3.69 -9.92
C MET A 24 2.99 2.56 -9.39
N LYS A 25 2.94 2.41 -8.07
CA LYS A 25 2.01 1.50 -7.38
C LYS A 25 0.98 2.34 -6.65
N MET A 26 -0.29 1.98 -6.77
CA MET A 26 -1.41 2.69 -6.13
C MET A 26 -2.39 1.71 -5.50
N THR A 27 -2.73 1.96 -4.25
CA THR A 27 -3.89 1.35 -3.57
C THR A 27 -4.96 2.43 -3.42
N THR A 28 -6.18 2.18 -3.89
CA THR A 28 -7.28 3.14 -3.77
C THR A 28 -7.67 3.38 -2.32
N SER A 29 -8.41 4.46 -2.06
CA SER A 29 -9.00 4.68 -0.73
C SER A 29 -9.90 3.51 -0.35
N ILE A 30 -9.87 3.12 0.92
CA ILE A 30 -10.67 2.01 1.44
C ILE A 30 -11.68 2.59 2.41
N SER A 31 -12.95 2.51 2.05
CA SER A 31 -14.03 2.91 2.96
C SER A 31 -14.15 1.88 4.10
N MET A 32 -14.26 2.39 5.31
CA MET A 32 -14.54 1.64 6.54
C MET A 32 -15.96 1.90 7.05
N MET A 33 -16.79 2.52 6.21
CA MET A 33 -18.20 2.77 6.51
C MET A 33 -19.00 1.48 6.43
N ARG A 34 -19.68 1.13 7.52
CA ARG A 34 -20.62 0.03 7.61
C ARG A 34 -21.99 0.52 7.18
N ARG A 35 -22.47 0.00 6.04
CA ARG A 35 -23.85 0.15 5.56
C ARG A 35 -24.60 -1.18 5.61
N TYR A 36 -23.88 -2.28 5.44
CA TYR A 36 -24.42 -3.62 5.38
C TYR A 36 -23.45 -4.63 5.99
N ASP A 37 -23.96 -5.71 6.59
CA ASP A 37 -23.16 -6.80 7.17
C ASP A 37 -23.69 -8.19 6.80
N GLY A 38 -23.89 -8.43 5.50
CA GLY A 38 -24.23 -9.74 4.94
C GLY A 38 -25.68 -10.20 5.16
N ALA A 39 -26.26 -9.92 6.32
CA ALA A 39 -27.64 -10.28 6.69
C ALA A 39 -28.49 -9.06 7.10
N LYS A 40 -27.85 -7.91 7.35
CA LYS A 40 -28.50 -6.72 7.89
C LYS A 40 -28.00 -5.46 7.19
N GLU A 41 -28.94 -4.65 6.72
CA GLU A 41 -28.70 -3.26 6.36
C GLU A 41 -28.89 -2.38 7.60
N TYR A 42 -27.96 -1.47 7.84
CA TYR A 42 -28.03 -0.59 9.00
C TYR A 42 -28.81 0.67 8.63
N PRO A 43 -29.84 1.05 9.42
CA PRO A 43 -30.64 2.26 9.16
C PRO A 43 -29.80 3.54 9.13
N VAL A 44 -28.74 3.58 9.94
CA VAL A 44 -27.78 4.69 9.99
C VAL A 44 -26.38 4.12 9.71
N PRO A 45 -25.70 4.54 8.63
CA PRO A 45 -24.33 4.16 8.38
C PRO A 45 -23.40 4.65 9.50
N TYR A 46 -22.45 3.82 9.90
CA TYR A 46 -21.49 4.18 10.93
C TYR A 46 -20.08 3.73 10.58
N CYS A 47 -19.08 4.30 11.24
CA CYS A 47 -17.70 3.89 11.06
C CYS A 47 -17.38 2.63 11.82
N HIS A 48 -16.86 1.61 11.13
CA HIS A 48 -16.61 0.32 11.75
C HIS A 48 -15.68 0.41 12.97
N TYR A 49 -14.68 1.30 12.90
CA TYR A 49 -13.68 1.51 13.95
C TYR A 49 -13.85 2.85 14.68
N GLY A 50 -14.88 3.63 14.38
CA GLY A 50 -15.15 4.91 15.04
C GLY A 50 -15.75 4.75 16.44
N SER A 51 -15.87 5.86 17.16
CA SER A 51 -16.63 5.95 18.41
C SER A 51 -18.02 6.54 18.17
N GLY A 52 -18.96 6.34 19.11
CA GLY A 52 -20.32 6.91 19.02
C GLY A 52 -21.25 6.19 18.05
N GLN A 53 -21.03 4.88 17.83
CA GLN A 53 -21.85 4.08 16.93
C GLN A 53 -23.23 3.77 17.55
N PRO A 54 -24.28 3.53 16.74
CA PRO A 54 -25.59 3.11 17.26
C PRO A 54 -25.47 1.85 18.12
N SER A 55 -26.34 1.69 19.14
CA SER A 55 -26.36 0.51 20.03
C SER A 55 -26.52 -0.83 19.30
N THR A 56 -26.98 -0.79 18.04
CA THR A 56 -27.16 -1.96 17.18
C THR A 56 -25.93 -2.30 16.32
N ALA A 57 -24.82 -1.58 16.50
CA ALA A 57 -23.59 -1.77 15.76
C ALA A 57 -22.83 -3.03 16.19
N THR A 58 -22.19 -3.71 15.23
CA THR A 58 -21.35 -4.89 15.47
C THR A 58 -20.10 -4.61 16.32
N SER A 59 -19.69 -3.35 16.44
CA SER A 59 -18.54 -2.92 17.25
C SER A 59 -18.93 -1.64 17.97
N LEU A 60 -18.82 -1.62 19.30
CA LEU A 60 -19.28 -0.52 20.17
C LEU A 60 -18.13 0.16 20.94
N GLY A 61 -16.88 -0.26 20.72
CA GLY A 61 -15.73 0.26 21.48
C GLY A 61 -14.94 1.35 20.78
N GLY A 62 -14.97 1.38 19.44
CA GLY A 62 -14.08 2.20 18.62
C GLY A 62 -12.59 1.90 18.85
N VAL A 63 -11.75 2.23 17.86
CA VAL A 63 -10.30 2.24 18.05
C VAL A 63 -9.90 3.63 18.53
N PRO A 64 -9.11 3.77 19.62
CA PRO A 64 -8.65 5.07 20.09
C PRO A 64 -8.00 5.89 18.97
N LEU A 65 -8.29 7.19 18.91
CA LEU A 65 -7.80 8.14 17.89
C LEU A 65 -8.22 7.85 16.44
N TYR A 66 -8.98 6.78 16.16
CA TYR A 66 -9.41 6.46 14.79
C TYR A 66 -10.17 7.61 14.13
N SER A 67 -11.18 8.16 14.83
CA SER A 67 -11.98 9.27 14.31
C SER A 67 -11.16 10.55 14.11
N THR A 68 -10.03 10.70 14.80
CA THR A 68 -9.09 11.82 14.63
C THR A 68 -8.28 11.67 13.34
N TYR A 69 -7.77 10.47 13.06
CA TYR A 69 -6.94 10.21 11.87
C TYR A 69 -7.75 9.90 10.61
N TYR A 70 -9.00 9.44 10.78
CA TYR A 70 -9.90 9.04 9.69
C TYR A 70 -11.32 9.63 9.90
N PRO A 71 -11.46 10.97 9.92
CA PRO A 71 -12.76 11.60 10.13
C PRO A 71 -13.78 11.23 9.05
N ASP A 72 -13.30 11.00 7.82
CA ASP A 72 -14.11 10.56 6.67
C ASP A 72 -14.37 9.05 6.63
N CYS A 73 -14.04 8.32 7.70
CA CYS A 73 -14.32 6.89 7.77
C CYS A 73 -13.61 6.05 6.70
N LYS A 74 -12.48 6.51 6.17
CA LYS A 74 -11.81 5.89 5.03
C LYS A 74 -10.30 5.94 5.19
N VAL A 75 -9.62 4.84 4.88
CA VAL A 75 -8.16 4.84 4.74
C VAL A 75 -7.82 5.55 3.41
N PRO A 76 -6.90 6.52 3.40
CA PRO A 76 -6.60 7.30 2.20
C PRO A 76 -5.93 6.43 1.13
N SER A 77 -6.00 6.88 -0.12
CA SER A 77 -5.25 6.25 -1.20
C SER A 77 -3.76 6.36 -0.95
N TRP A 78 -3.02 5.30 -1.25
CA TRP A 78 -1.58 5.25 -1.08
C TRP A 78 -0.90 5.05 -2.43
N LYS A 79 0.14 5.83 -2.71
CA LYS A 79 0.89 5.80 -3.96
C LYS A 79 2.38 5.80 -3.68
N THR A 80 3.11 4.89 -4.29
CA THR A 80 4.58 4.86 -4.27
C THR A 80 5.13 4.85 -5.67
N PHE A 81 6.34 5.35 -5.81
CA PHE A 81 7.08 5.39 -7.06
C PHE A 81 8.39 4.67 -6.88
N ASP A 82 8.68 3.79 -7.83
CA ASP A 82 9.91 3.01 -7.90
C ASP A 82 10.62 3.38 -9.19
N VAL A 83 11.94 3.52 -9.15
CA VAL A 83 12.77 3.74 -10.33
C VAL A 83 13.90 2.74 -10.36
N GLY A 84 14.32 2.37 -11.57
CA GLY A 84 15.42 1.46 -11.80
C GLY A 84 16.23 1.90 -13.00
N TYR A 85 17.50 1.52 -13.01
CA TYR A 85 18.39 1.74 -14.12
C TYR A 85 19.28 0.52 -14.27
N MET A 86 19.41 0.02 -15.49
CA MET A 86 20.32 -1.07 -15.82
C MET A 86 21.24 -0.66 -16.96
N TYR A 87 22.49 -1.09 -16.88
CA TYR A 87 23.52 -0.85 -17.86
C TYR A 87 24.22 -2.15 -18.24
N ASN A 88 24.14 -2.47 -19.54
CA ASN A 88 24.68 -3.69 -20.12
C ASN A 88 25.79 -3.41 -21.15
N GLY A 89 26.41 -2.22 -21.12
CA GLY A 89 27.38 -1.80 -22.15
C GLY A 89 28.77 -2.40 -21.98
N ILE A 90 29.03 -3.09 -20.87
CA ILE A 90 30.30 -3.76 -20.62
C ILE A 90 30.13 -5.24 -20.95
N LYS A 91 31.01 -5.78 -21.80
CA LYS A 91 31.00 -7.21 -22.13
C LYS A 91 31.04 -8.03 -20.84
N ASN A 92 30.12 -8.98 -20.73
CA ASN A 92 29.99 -9.90 -19.59
C ASN A 92 29.63 -9.23 -18.26
N LEU A 93 29.35 -7.92 -18.18
CA LEU A 93 28.99 -7.23 -16.94
C LEU A 93 27.68 -6.46 -17.09
N GLN A 94 26.74 -6.73 -16.19
CA GLN A 94 25.49 -5.98 -16.06
C GLN A 94 25.48 -5.25 -14.71
N LEU A 95 25.20 -3.96 -14.75
CA LEU A 95 25.04 -3.13 -13.56
C LEU A 95 23.58 -2.71 -13.45
N GLY A 96 23.04 -2.69 -12.23
CA GLY A 96 21.66 -2.31 -11.97
C GLY A 96 21.54 -1.51 -10.69
N LEU A 97 20.81 -0.40 -10.72
CA LEU A 97 20.40 0.35 -9.55
C LEU A 97 18.87 0.34 -9.49
N ASN A 98 18.29 0.00 -8.34
CA ASN A 98 16.85 0.08 -8.12
C ASN A 98 16.57 0.84 -6.84
N ILE A 99 15.63 1.79 -6.88
CA ILE A 99 15.17 2.56 -5.73
C ILE A 99 13.65 2.38 -5.66
N SER A 100 13.18 1.70 -4.62
CA SER A 100 11.75 1.57 -4.31
C SER A 100 11.31 2.67 -3.35
N ASN A 101 10.07 3.12 -3.50
CA ASN A 101 9.46 4.19 -2.70
C ASN A 101 10.35 5.46 -2.64
N VAL A 102 10.67 6.02 -3.81
CA VAL A 102 11.59 7.15 -3.99
C VAL A 102 11.23 8.36 -3.12
N PHE A 103 9.94 8.59 -2.88
CA PHE A 103 9.45 9.70 -2.05
C PHE A 103 9.28 9.36 -0.57
N ASP A 104 9.71 8.17 -0.14
CA ASP A 104 9.61 7.70 1.25
C ASP A 104 8.22 7.87 1.87
N LYS A 105 7.18 7.49 1.11
CA LYS A 105 5.79 7.57 1.57
C LYS A 105 5.54 6.48 2.61
N PRO A 106 5.13 6.83 3.85
CA PRO A 106 4.76 5.82 4.85
C PRO A 106 3.47 5.10 4.45
N ALA A 107 3.35 3.83 4.80
CA ALA A 107 2.10 3.09 4.64
C ALA A 107 0.98 3.71 5.50
N PRO A 108 -0.28 3.79 5.01
CA PRO A 108 -1.37 4.26 5.84
C PRO A 108 -1.62 3.30 7.00
N TYR A 109 -1.95 3.84 8.16
CA TYR A 109 -2.42 3.01 9.25
C TYR A 109 -3.72 2.27 8.84
N TYR A 110 -3.82 1.01 9.26
CA TYR A 110 -4.94 0.13 8.98
C TYR A 110 -5.54 -0.33 10.31
N PRO A 111 -6.75 0.14 10.67
CA PRO A 111 -7.37 -0.01 11.99
C PRO A 111 -7.85 -1.43 12.35
N GLY A 112 -7.41 -2.46 11.61
CA GLY A 112 -7.80 -3.84 11.86
C GLY A 112 -7.14 -4.44 13.10
N SER A 113 -7.64 -5.59 13.56
CA SER A 113 -7.07 -6.31 14.71
C SER A 113 -5.61 -6.67 14.47
N ASN A 114 -4.75 -6.39 15.46
CA ASN A 114 -3.33 -6.75 15.50
C ASN A 114 -3.09 -8.27 15.64
N THR A 115 -4.13 -9.06 15.87
CA THR A 115 -4.08 -10.53 15.86
C THR A 115 -4.22 -11.13 14.45
N SER A 116 -4.48 -10.31 13.44
CA SER A 116 -4.53 -10.74 12.05
C SER A 116 -3.12 -10.86 11.47
N THR A 117 -2.80 -12.00 10.85
CA THR A 117 -1.52 -12.20 10.13
C THR A 117 -1.30 -11.20 8.99
N THR A 118 -2.38 -10.59 8.49
CA THR A 118 -2.34 -9.58 7.43
C THR A 118 -2.28 -8.15 7.94
N VAL A 119 -2.50 -7.90 9.23
CA VAL A 119 -2.39 -6.58 9.86
C VAL A 119 -1.25 -6.62 10.86
N GLN A 120 -0.06 -6.23 10.42
CA GLN A 120 1.15 -6.22 11.24
C GLN A 120 1.55 -4.77 11.51
N GLN A 121 1.98 -4.45 12.74
CA GLN A 121 2.52 -3.12 13.09
C GLN A 121 1.62 -1.93 12.68
N GLY A 122 0.30 -2.13 12.63
CA GLY A 122 -0.66 -1.09 12.28
C GLY A 122 -0.83 -0.81 10.79
N TYR A 123 -0.34 -1.66 9.87
CA TYR A 123 -0.65 -1.58 8.44
C TYR A 123 -1.08 -2.95 7.89
N SER A 124 -1.75 -2.97 6.75
CA SER A 124 -2.16 -4.21 6.07
C SER A 124 -1.10 -4.69 5.07
N SER A 125 -0.38 -5.77 5.35
CA SER A 125 0.71 -6.32 4.51
C SER A 125 0.23 -6.86 3.15
N GLY A 126 -1.04 -7.24 3.02
CA GLY A 126 -1.63 -7.57 1.72
C GLY A 126 -1.87 -6.36 0.81
N LEU A 127 -1.88 -5.14 1.35
CA LEU A 127 -2.29 -3.91 0.66
C LEU A 127 -1.16 -2.88 0.52
N TYR A 128 -0.23 -2.88 1.48
CA TYR A 128 0.86 -1.92 1.58
C TYR A 128 2.15 -2.67 1.96
N THR A 129 3.30 -2.01 1.78
CA THR A 129 4.57 -2.47 2.34
C THR A 129 5.00 -1.53 3.48
N ASN A 130 5.58 -2.07 4.55
CA ASN A 130 6.20 -1.27 5.61
C ASN A 130 7.62 -0.82 5.28
N THR A 131 8.17 -1.24 4.15
CA THR A 131 9.49 -0.80 3.73
C THR A 131 9.42 0.68 3.35
N GLY A 132 10.26 1.49 3.99
CA GLY A 132 10.57 2.85 3.54
C GLY A 132 11.32 2.84 2.20
N ARG A 133 12.07 3.90 1.92
CA ARG A 133 12.93 3.93 0.73
C ARG A 133 13.98 2.81 0.78
N TYR A 134 14.01 1.98 -0.27
CA TYR A 134 14.95 0.88 -0.39
C TYR A 134 15.76 0.99 -1.68
N SER A 135 17.08 1.08 -1.55
CA SER A 135 18.02 1.19 -2.67
C SER A 135 18.83 -0.08 -2.80
N ARG A 136 18.92 -0.64 -4.01
CA ARG A 136 19.68 -1.85 -4.32
C ARG A 136 20.58 -1.63 -5.53
N LEU A 137 21.88 -1.76 -5.29
CA LEU A 137 22.88 -1.90 -6.35
C LEU A 137 23.06 -3.39 -6.66
N THR A 138 23.11 -3.74 -7.94
CA THR A 138 23.31 -5.10 -8.44
C THR A 138 24.41 -5.06 -9.48
N ALA A 139 25.35 -6.00 -9.38
CA ALA A 139 26.35 -6.25 -10.41
C ALA A 139 26.32 -7.74 -10.72
N LYS A 140 26.28 -8.09 -12.00
CA LYS A 140 26.28 -9.48 -12.48
C LYS A 140 27.37 -9.64 -13.53
N TYR A 141 28.32 -10.52 -13.26
CA TYR A 141 29.37 -10.89 -14.22
C TYR A 141 29.16 -12.31 -14.74
N ILE A 142 29.37 -12.53 -16.04
CA ILE A 142 29.23 -13.84 -16.69
C ILE A 142 30.62 -14.31 -17.14
N PHE A 143 31.09 -15.43 -16.58
CA PHE A 143 32.36 -16.04 -16.98
C PHE A 143 32.13 -16.85 -18.27
N ASN A 144 32.61 -16.31 -19.39
CA ASN A 144 32.71 -17.01 -20.68
C ASN A 144 34.16 -17.26 -21.02
#